data_AF-A0A3D8MYQ8-F1
#
_entry.id   AF-A0A3D8MYQ8-F1
#
_cell.length_a   1.000
_cell.length_b   1.000
_cell.length_c   1.000
_cell.angle_alpha   90.00
_cell.angle_beta   90.00
_cell.angle_gamma   90.00
#
_symmetry.space_group_name_H-M   'P 1'
#
loop_
_entity.id
_entity.type
_entity.pdbx_description
1 polymer ?
#
loop_
_entity_poly.entity_id
_entity_poly.type
_entity_poly.pdbx_seq_one_letter_code
_entity_poly.pdbx_strand_id
1 'polypeptide(L)'
;MDTRTILQIVLGVVIALILVVGGLMVVALTGDAETVIVEQAVAEQREVRERKNPWADQGEAAIALVQRSRVKGVEPGEDGEEVADTVGKLVASDSFVKEKLKITGAEPAGWQAQWWGETKFGPSFFLVRYAFQDANIRIGPAWLVDLKTQKVVPKNVLAQVASEPEKGEGSKYYDKAAQVVSAMTNHRFPAGINLGGALLLYFDQRESSGEGDTVLGWTIDHDRDNLFRAYFQWTEGGEQTYAEFEFDFDKRALRAVNLQAAQIMRVGEEFEPTDRVSIMPGTYDPKQRVASNRWLGPARTQCGQPRHRDGCKALATLLDQSDLIETLEWMLTAQADTAEAFETCKEERKCRWMPEVRGEGVYRIKYVYNLDGNEQTIAWDVNLRKDEVDAADRVSQLSQRAVNPRG
;
A
#
# COMPACT_ATOMS: atom_id res chain seq x y z
N MET A 1 52.30 -39.54 53.19
CA MET A 1 50.88 -39.45 53.57
C MET A 1 50.16 -40.48 52.73
N ASP A 2 49.58 -41.51 53.35
CA ASP A 2 49.06 -42.68 52.64
C ASP A 2 47.88 -42.33 51.74
N THR A 3 47.81 -42.92 50.56
CA THR A 3 46.77 -42.68 49.55
C THR A 3 45.35 -42.90 50.10
N ARG A 4 45.21 -43.77 51.11
CA ARG A 4 43.97 -43.96 51.87
C ARG A 4 43.56 -42.74 52.70
N THR A 5 44.52 -42.04 53.31
CA THR A 5 44.28 -40.83 54.10
C THR A 5 43.80 -39.68 53.20
N ILE A 6 44.38 -39.55 52.00
CA ILE A 6 43.96 -38.54 51.02
C ILE A 6 42.54 -38.84 50.53
N LEU A 7 42.22 -40.10 50.23
CA LEU A 7 40.87 -40.48 49.79
C LEU A 7 39.82 -40.24 50.88
N GLN A 8 40.16 -40.50 52.15
CA GLN A 8 39.28 -40.20 53.30
C GLN A 8 39.05 -38.70 53.49
N ILE A 9 40.07 -37.87 53.27
CA ILE A 9 39.95 -36.41 53.31
C ILE A 9 39.03 -35.92 52.18
N VAL A 10 39.24 -36.40 50.94
CA VAL A 10 38.41 -36.01 49.79
C VAL A 10 36.97 -36.46 49.97
N LEU A 11 36.74 -37.69 50.44
CA LEU A 11 35.40 -38.19 50.69
C LEU A 11 34.70 -37.41 51.82
N GLY A 12 35.44 -37.05 52.87
CA GLY A 12 34.93 -36.18 53.94
C GLY A 12 34.51 -34.80 53.44
N VAL A 13 35.30 -34.20 52.53
CA VAL A 13 34.97 -32.91 51.91
C VAL A 13 33.72 -33.02 51.03
N VAL A 14 33.58 -34.08 50.24
CA VAL A 14 32.41 -34.28 49.37
C VAL A 14 31.13 -34.48 50.21
N ILE A 15 31.20 -35.28 51.28
CA ILE A 15 30.06 -35.48 52.18
C ILE A 15 29.68 -34.18 52.89
N ALA A 16 30.68 -33.40 53.34
CA ALA A 16 30.43 -32.08 53.95
C ALA A 16 29.74 -31.12 52.97
N LEU A 17 30.16 -31.10 51.70
CA LEU A 17 29.54 -30.28 50.65
C LEU A 17 28.08 -30.69 50.40
N ILE A 18 27.79 -31.98 50.34
CA ILE A 18 26.42 -32.48 50.16
C ILE A 18 25.54 -32.08 51.35
N LEU A 19 26.06 -32.17 52.58
CA LEU A 19 25.33 -31.74 53.78
C LEU A 19 25.10 -30.22 53.82
N VAL A 20 26.06 -29.41 53.35
CA VAL A 20 25.91 -27.96 53.25
C VAL A 20 24.84 -27.59 52.21
N VAL A 21 24.87 -28.21 51.03
CA VAL A 21 23.87 -27.95 49.98
C VAL A 21 22.49 -28.43 50.41
N GLY A 22 22.39 -29.61 51.04
CA GLY A 22 21.16 -30.13 51.61
C GLY A 22 20.61 -29.22 52.71
N GLY A 23 21.48 -28.73 53.60
CA GLY A 23 21.13 -27.77 54.65
C GLY A 23 20.65 -26.43 54.07
N LEU A 24 21.29 -25.92 53.02
CA LEU A 24 20.87 -24.71 52.33
C LEU A 24 19.52 -24.87 51.63
N MET A 25 19.24 -26.03 51.02
CA MET A 25 17.92 -26.31 50.45
C MET A 25 16.84 -26.39 51.52
N VAL A 26 17.11 -27.03 52.66
CA VAL A 26 16.17 -27.07 53.78
C VAL A 26 15.94 -25.66 54.31
N VAL A 27 17.00 -24.86 54.54
CA VAL A 27 16.86 -23.46 54.97
C VAL A 27 16.12 -22.60 53.94
N ALA A 28 16.26 -22.88 52.64
CA ALA A 28 15.50 -22.19 51.60
C ALA A 28 14.02 -22.63 51.52
N LEU A 29 13.70 -23.86 51.94
CA LEU A 29 12.34 -24.41 51.89
C LEU A 29 11.58 -24.29 53.22
N THR A 30 12.28 -24.21 54.35
CA THR A 30 11.71 -24.04 55.70
C THR A 30 12.05 -22.69 56.32
N GLY A 31 12.88 -21.88 55.65
CA GLY A 31 12.99 -20.46 55.96
C GLY A 31 11.62 -19.89 55.66
N ASP A 32 10.91 -19.56 56.74
CA ASP A 32 9.60 -18.92 56.70
C ASP A 32 9.64 -17.89 55.57
N ALA A 33 8.75 -18.08 54.59
CA ALA A 33 8.26 -16.95 53.88
C ALA A 33 7.75 -16.03 54.99
N GLU A 34 8.56 -15.03 55.35
CA GLU A 34 8.02 -13.76 55.75
C GLU A 34 7.10 -13.39 54.59
N THR A 35 5.85 -13.86 54.70
CA THR A 35 4.71 -13.04 54.43
C THR A 35 5.07 -11.72 55.09
N VAL A 36 5.69 -10.85 54.30
CA VAL A 36 5.49 -9.43 54.45
C VAL A 36 3.99 -9.35 54.43
N ILE A 37 3.43 -9.30 55.64
CA ILE A 37 2.18 -8.67 55.91
C ILE A 37 2.44 -7.30 55.30
N VAL A 38 2.09 -7.16 54.02
CA VAL A 38 1.69 -5.88 53.48
C VAL A 38 0.59 -5.55 54.45
N GLU A 39 0.96 -4.74 55.45
CA GLU A 39 0.02 -4.10 56.33
C GLU A 39 -1.09 -3.71 55.38
N GLN A 40 -2.28 -4.27 55.63
CA GLN A 40 -3.48 -3.57 55.27
C GLN A 40 -3.35 -2.18 55.94
N ALA A 41 -2.59 -1.29 55.32
CA ALA A 41 -3.23 -0.25 54.55
C ALA A 41 -4.42 -0.93 53.84
N VAL A 42 -5.51 -1.04 54.58
CA VAL A 42 -6.68 -0.25 54.26
C VAL A 42 -6.18 1.18 53.95
N ALA A 43 -5.45 1.33 52.84
CA ALA A 43 -5.81 2.31 51.86
C ALA A 43 -7.30 2.05 51.76
N GLU A 44 -8.07 2.96 52.36
CA GLU A 44 -9.41 3.17 51.91
C GLU A 44 -9.40 2.80 50.43
N GLN A 45 -10.26 1.87 50.03
CA GLN A 45 -10.88 2.04 48.73
C GLN A 45 -11.60 3.41 48.79
N ARG A 46 -10.86 4.53 48.89
CA ARG A 46 -10.89 5.48 47.80
C ARG A 46 -10.74 4.57 46.62
N GLU A 47 -11.88 4.26 46.01
CA GLU A 47 -12.02 4.52 44.60
C GLU A 47 -11.00 5.64 44.30
N VAL A 48 -9.79 5.26 43.88
CA VAL A 48 -9.10 6.08 42.91
C VAL A 48 -10.10 5.96 41.78
N ARG A 49 -11.12 6.83 41.81
CA ARG A 49 -11.82 7.24 40.62
C ARG A 49 -10.64 7.56 39.74
N GLU A 50 -10.31 6.65 38.82
CA GLU A 50 -9.41 6.97 37.74
C GLU A 50 -9.89 8.34 37.32
N ARG A 51 -9.06 9.37 37.53
CA ARG A 51 -9.49 10.73 37.26
C ARG A 51 -9.76 10.70 35.78
N LYS A 52 -11.03 10.52 35.43
CA LYS A 52 -11.46 10.32 34.05
C LYS A 52 -10.90 11.52 33.33
N ASN A 53 -10.03 11.25 32.38
CA ASN A 53 -9.30 12.30 31.72
C ASN A 53 -10.34 13.29 31.18
N PRO A 54 -10.32 14.57 31.58
CA PRO A 54 -11.39 15.50 31.24
C PRO A 54 -11.53 15.72 29.73
N TRP A 55 -10.51 15.32 28.98
CA TRP A 55 -10.46 15.43 27.54
C TRP A 55 -10.99 14.19 26.82
N ALA A 56 -11.05 13.01 27.44
CA ALA A 56 -11.27 11.74 26.72
C ALA A 56 -12.59 11.71 25.90
N ASP A 57 -13.65 12.35 26.40
CA ASP A 57 -14.96 12.39 25.73
C ASP A 57 -15.19 13.67 24.89
N GLN A 58 -14.15 14.47 24.64
CA GLN A 58 -14.27 15.78 23.99
C GLN A 58 -14.11 15.74 22.46
N GLY A 59 -14.41 14.59 21.83
CA GLY A 59 -14.29 14.41 20.38
C GLY A 59 -15.11 15.41 19.56
N GLU A 60 -16.35 15.67 19.96
CA GLU A 60 -17.22 16.66 19.32
C GLU A 60 -16.68 18.09 19.41
N ALA A 61 -16.06 18.45 20.54
CA ALA A 61 -15.42 19.75 20.71
C ALA A 61 -14.21 19.90 19.77
N ALA A 62 -13.47 18.81 19.54
CA ALA A 62 -12.35 18.78 18.60
C ALA A 62 -12.84 18.92 17.15
N ILE A 63 -13.91 18.22 16.78
CA ILE A 63 -14.54 18.32 15.45
C ILE A 63 -15.02 19.75 15.21
N ALA A 64 -15.76 20.34 16.16
CA ALA A 64 -16.28 21.70 16.04
C ALA A 64 -15.15 22.74 15.87
N LEU A 65 -14.00 22.53 16.52
CA LEU A 65 -12.83 23.39 16.36
C LEU A 65 -12.27 23.33 14.94
N VAL A 66 -12.20 22.14 14.34
CA VAL A 66 -11.76 22.00 12.93
C VAL A 66 -12.78 22.61 11.98
N GLN A 67 -14.06 22.29 12.13
CA GLN A 67 -15.14 22.77 11.26
C GLN A 67 -15.21 24.30 11.17
N ARG A 68 -14.96 25.01 12.28
CA ARG A 68 -14.98 26.48 12.36
C ARG A 68 -13.65 27.14 12.00
N SER A 69 -12.59 26.36 11.75
CA SER A 69 -11.30 26.91 11.36
C SER A 69 -11.43 27.65 10.04
N ARG A 70 -10.93 28.89 10.01
CA ARG A 70 -10.95 29.73 8.80
C ARG A 70 -9.94 29.21 7.79
N VAL A 71 -10.36 29.13 6.54
CA VAL A 71 -9.50 28.77 5.42
C VAL A 71 -8.71 30.02 5.01
N LYS A 72 -7.41 29.87 4.79
CA LYS A 72 -6.55 30.98 4.35
C LYS A 72 -6.40 30.97 2.84
N GLY A 73 -6.35 32.15 2.22
CA GLY A 73 -6.05 32.29 0.79
C GLY A 73 -7.22 32.01 -0.16
N VAL A 74 -8.47 32.04 0.34
CA VAL A 74 -9.67 32.08 -0.50
C VAL A 74 -10.16 33.53 -0.54
N GLU A 75 -10.24 34.13 -1.72
CA GLU A 75 -10.82 35.47 -1.87
C GLU A 75 -12.32 35.42 -1.54
N PRO A 76 -12.86 36.38 -0.77
CA PRO A 76 -14.30 36.43 -0.51
C PRO A 76 -15.06 36.61 -1.83
N GLY A 77 -16.12 35.83 -2.03
CA GLY A 77 -16.94 35.90 -3.24
C GLY A 77 -17.56 37.29 -3.47
N GLU A 78 -17.95 37.58 -4.72
CA GLU A 78 -18.42 38.89 -5.19
C GLU A 78 -19.66 39.47 -4.45
N ASP A 79 -20.37 38.67 -3.64
CA ASP A 79 -21.60 39.06 -2.95
C ASP A 79 -21.42 39.45 -1.48
N GLY A 80 -20.38 40.22 -1.13
CA GLY A 80 -20.37 41.15 0.01
C GLY A 80 -20.69 40.65 1.45
N GLU A 81 -20.99 39.38 1.67
CA GLU A 81 -21.09 38.76 2.99
C GLU A 81 -19.74 38.09 3.32
N GLU A 82 -19.00 38.69 4.25
CA GLU A 82 -17.79 38.09 4.85
C GLU A 82 -18.16 36.84 5.67
N VAL A 83 -18.59 35.76 5.02
CA VAL A 83 -18.54 34.43 5.64
C VAL A 83 -17.26 33.79 5.16
N ALA A 84 -16.15 34.11 5.84
CA ALA A 84 -14.87 33.43 5.62
C ALA A 84 -15.13 31.92 5.51
N ASP A 85 -14.77 31.32 4.38
CA ASP A 85 -15.00 29.90 4.16
C ASP A 85 -14.33 29.12 5.28
N THR A 86 -15.12 28.28 5.95
CA THR A 86 -14.62 27.42 7.01
C THR A 86 -14.31 26.05 6.44
N VAL A 87 -13.38 25.33 7.07
CA VAL A 87 -13.05 23.95 6.67
C VAL A 87 -14.31 23.10 6.57
N GLY A 88 -15.24 23.24 7.54
CA GLY A 88 -16.50 22.50 7.55
C GLY A 88 -17.38 22.71 6.31
N LYS A 89 -17.42 23.94 5.78
CA LYS A 89 -18.15 24.25 4.56
C LYS A 89 -17.47 23.68 3.32
N LEU A 90 -16.14 23.81 3.22
CA LEU A 90 -15.39 23.35 2.05
C LEU A 90 -15.45 21.84 1.90
N VAL A 91 -15.19 21.07 2.96
CA VAL A 91 -15.16 19.59 2.84
C VAL A 91 -16.55 18.98 2.64
N ALA A 92 -17.62 19.73 2.88
CA ALA A 92 -18.99 19.35 2.57
C ALA A 92 -19.39 19.67 1.12
N SER A 93 -18.62 20.49 0.40
CA SER A 93 -18.87 20.84 -0.98
C SER A 93 -18.35 19.76 -1.93
N ASP A 94 -19.26 19.14 -2.70
CA ASP A 94 -18.92 18.10 -3.69
C ASP A 94 -17.91 18.58 -4.74
N SER A 95 -18.01 19.84 -5.19
CA SER A 95 -17.05 20.42 -6.14
C SER A 95 -15.66 20.54 -5.53
N PHE A 96 -15.56 20.99 -4.27
CA PHE A 96 -14.28 21.08 -3.58
C PHE A 96 -13.65 19.69 -3.38
N VAL A 97 -14.44 18.70 -2.96
CA VAL A 97 -13.95 17.33 -2.77
C VAL A 97 -13.40 16.74 -4.06
N LYS A 98 -14.13 16.88 -5.18
CA LYS A 98 -13.72 16.32 -6.47
C LYS A 98 -12.56 17.09 -7.10
N GLU A 99 -12.62 18.41 -7.10
CA GLU A 99 -11.65 19.24 -7.84
C GLU A 99 -10.37 19.51 -7.04
N LYS A 100 -10.49 19.72 -5.73
CA LYS A 100 -9.37 20.15 -4.87
C LYS A 100 -8.78 19.01 -4.07
N LEU A 101 -9.62 18.19 -3.43
CA LEU A 101 -9.14 17.01 -2.69
C LEU A 101 -8.85 15.81 -3.62
N LYS A 102 -9.35 15.85 -4.86
CA LYS A 102 -9.19 14.76 -5.86
C LYS A 102 -9.67 13.40 -5.36
N ILE A 103 -10.72 13.41 -4.52
CA ILE A 103 -11.33 12.17 -4.05
C ILE A 103 -12.49 11.87 -4.98
N THR A 104 -12.30 10.85 -5.83
CA THR A 104 -13.32 10.41 -6.79
C THR A 104 -13.81 9.01 -6.44
N GLY A 105 -15.13 8.82 -6.37
CA GLY A 105 -15.74 7.50 -6.13
C GLY A 105 -15.83 7.02 -4.67
N ALA A 106 -15.21 7.72 -3.70
CA ALA A 106 -15.37 7.42 -2.28
C ALA A 106 -16.58 8.15 -1.67
N GLU A 107 -17.37 7.47 -0.84
CA GLU A 107 -18.58 8.04 -0.25
C GLU A 107 -18.27 8.81 1.05
N PRO A 108 -18.89 9.97 1.30
CA PRO A 108 -18.68 10.68 2.56
C PRO A 108 -19.13 9.85 3.77
N ALA A 109 -18.21 9.52 4.66
CA ALA A 109 -18.46 8.83 5.92
C ALA A 109 -18.59 9.80 7.12
N GLY A 110 -18.32 11.08 6.91
CA GLY A 110 -18.51 12.15 7.89
C GLY A 110 -17.31 12.39 8.82
N TRP A 111 -17.53 13.21 9.85
CA TRP A 111 -16.52 13.60 10.82
C TRP A 111 -16.23 12.50 11.82
N GLN A 112 -14.94 12.28 12.10
CA GLN A 112 -14.47 11.29 13.07
C GLN A 112 -13.41 11.94 13.96
N ALA A 113 -13.48 11.66 15.26
CA ALA A 113 -12.47 12.07 16.24
C ALA A 113 -11.95 10.84 16.98
N GLN A 114 -10.64 10.68 16.98
CA GLN A 114 -9.95 9.68 17.79
C GLN A 114 -9.16 10.41 18.87
N TRP A 115 -9.38 10.02 20.13
CA TRP A 115 -8.57 10.53 21.22
C TRP A 115 -7.14 10.01 21.11
N TRP A 116 -6.18 10.93 21.10
CA TRP A 116 -4.74 10.66 20.97
C TRP A 116 -3.99 10.97 22.28
N GLY A 117 -4.71 11.05 23.40
CA GLY A 117 -4.17 11.50 24.68
C GLY A 117 -3.15 10.58 25.34
N GLU A 118 -3.08 9.31 24.92
CA GLU A 118 -2.10 8.32 25.38
C GLU A 118 -0.72 8.48 24.72
N THR A 119 -0.62 9.38 23.72
CA THR A 119 0.65 9.66 23.04
C THR A 119 1.51 10.66 23.84
N LYS A 120 2.78 10.81 23.43
CA LYS A 120 3.72 11.80 24.01
C LYS A 120 3.25 13.26 23.94
N PHE A 121 2.21 13.56 23.15
CA PHE A 121 1.68 14.91 23.00
C PHE A 121 0.81 15.32 24.19
N GLY A 122 0.31 14.35 24.96
CA GLY A 122 -0.43 14.58 26.18
C GLY A 122 -1.95 14.53 26.01
N PRO A 123 -2.67 14.68 27.12
CA PRO A 123 -4.05 14.22 27.24
C PRO A 123 -5.10 14.99 26.42
N SER A 124 -4.80 16.22 25.99
CA SER A 124 -5.74 17.10 25.28
C SER A 124 -5.75 16.94 23.76
N PHE A 125 -4.97 15.99 23.22
CA PHE A 125 -4.80 15.83 21.79
C PHE A 125 -5.81 14.88 21.16
N PHE A 126 -6.34 15.29 20.01
CA PHE A 126 -7.26 14.55 19.17
C PHE A 126 -6.76 14.50 17.73
N LEU A 127 -6.95 13.35 17.09
CA LEU A 127 -6.89 13.21 15.64
C LEU A 127 -8.31 13.36 15.10
N VAL A 128 -8.56 14.41 14.32
CA VAL A 128 -9.85 14.67 13.68
C VAL A 128 -9.72 14.42 12.18
N ARG A 129 -10.67 13.69 11.58
CA ARG A 129 -10.71 13.38 10.15
C ARG A 129 -12.10 13.68 9.60
N TYR A 130 -12.17 14.21 8.38
CA TYR A 130 -13.38 14.10 7.56
C TYR A 130 -13.18 12.91 6.64
N ALA A 131 -13.89 11.82 6.91
CA ALA A 131 -13.62 10.52 6.30
C ALA A 131 -14.47 10.32 5.03
N PHE A 132 -13.84 9.72 4.02
CA PHE A 132 -14.47 9.16 2.84
C PHE A 132 -14.23 7.66 2.83
N GLN A 133 -15.30 6.88 2.67
CA GLN A 133 -15.27 5.43 2.60
C GLN A 133 -15.01 4.99 1.15
N ASP A 134 -13.90 4.30 0.94
CA ASP A 134 -13.60 3.57 -0.30
C ASP A 134 -13.46 2.09 0.02
N ALA A 135 -14.50 1.32 -0.35
CA ALA A 135 -14.66 -0.07 0.05
C ALA A 135 -14.52 -0.23 1.57
N ASN A 136 -13.49 -0.89 2.09
CA ASN A 136 -13.29 -1.09 3.53
C ASN A 136 -12.34 -0.07 4.18
N ILE A 137 -11.83 0.88 3.41
CA ILE A 137 -10.84 1.85 3.85
C ILE A 137 -11.46 3.24 3.99
N ARG A 138 -11.05 3.96 5.03
CA ARG A 138 -11.43 5.36 5.27
C ARG A 138 -10.24 6.26 5.03
N ILE A 139 -10.34 7.15 4.05
CA ILE A 139 -9.32 8.15 3.72
C ILE A 139 -9.85 9.56 3.95
N GLY A 140 -8.99 10.57 3.86
CA GLY A 140 -9.42 11.96 3.81
C GLY A 140 -8.54 12.92 4.59
N PRO A 141 -8.90 14.22 4.60
CA PRO A 141 -8.16 15.22 5.33
C PRO A 141 -8.20 14.95 6.84
N ALA A 142 -7.03 15.02 7.48
CA ALA A 142 -6.86 14.79 8.90
C ALA A 142 -6.07 15.92 9.60
N TRP A 143 -6.50 16.28 10.81
CA TRP A 143 -5.93 17.35 11.62
C TRP A 143 -5.56 16.85 13.02
N LEU A 144 -4.49 17.41 13.57
CA LEU A 144 -4.16 17.30 14.98
C LEU A 144 -4.76 18.49 15.72
N VAL A 145 -5.56 18.20 16.74
CA VAL A 145 -6.26 19.18 17.55
C VAL A 145 -5.77 19.11 18.98
N ASP A 146 -5.23 20.22 19.48
CA ASP A 146 -5.00 20.41 20.92
C ASP A 146 -6.14 21.23 21.50
N LEU A 147 -7.01 20.58 22.26
CA LEU A 147 -8.16 21.22 22.90
C LEU A 147 -7.75 22.22 23.99
N LYS A 148 -6.60 22.03 24.63
CA LYS A 148 -6.13 22.91 25.70
C LYS A 148 -5.73 24.27 25.15
N THR A 149 -5.02 24.29 24.02
CA THR A 149 -4.57 25.54 23.38
C THR A 149 -5.49 25.98 22.24
N GLN A 150 -6.56 25.23 21.94
CA GLN A 150 -7.43 25.43 20.78
C GLN A 150 -6.68 25.48 19.45
N LYS A 151 -5.59 24.69 19.32
CA LYS A 151 -4.75 24.71 18.13
C LYS A 151 -5.18 23.59 17.18
N VAL A 152 -5.38 23.93 15.91
CA VAL A 152 -5.65 22.99 14.81
C VAL A 152 -4.47 23.01 13.85
N VAL A 153 -3.90 21.83 13.58
CA VAL A 153 -2.76 21.68 12.66
C VAL A 153 -3.10 20.62 11.62
N PRO A 154 -2.99 20.92 10.31
CA PRO A 154 -3.09 19.91 9.27
C PRO A 154 -2.05 18.80 9.51
N LYS A 155 -2.50 17.55 9.53
CA LYS A 155 -1.62 16.38 9.67
C LYS A 155 -1.12 15.92 8.29
N ASN A 156 -2.04 15.87 7.32
CA ASN A 156 -1.76 15.41 5.96
C ASN A 156 -2.00 16.50 4.91
N VAL A 157 -1.55 16.22 3.68
CA VAL A 157 -1.63 17.17 2.55
C VAL A 157 -3.07 17.53 2.21
N LEU A 158 -4.01 16.60 2.33
CA LEU A 158 -5.43 16.89 2.09
C LEU A 158 -6.00 17.86 3.12
N ALA A 159 -5.64 17.73 4.41
CA ALA A 159 -5.99 18.72 5.42
C ALA A 159 -5.32 20.06 5.17
N GLN A 160 -4.11 20.06 4.60
CA GLN A 160 -3.44 21.30 4.22
C GLN A 160 -4.19 21.97 3.06
N VAL A 161 -4.64 21.23 2.04
CA VAL A 161 -5.49 21.75 0.97
C VAL A 161 -6.81 22.29 1.53
N ALA A 162 -7.46 21.56 2.45
CA ALA A 162 -8.70 22.01 3.07
C ALA A 162 -8.54 23.24 3.99
N SER A 163 -7.33 23.57 4.45
CA SER A 163 -7.07 24.70 5.36
C SER A 163 -6.38 25.90 4.68
N GLU A 164 -5.51 25.62 3.70
CA GLU A 164 -4.67 26.57 2.96
C GLU A 164 -4.51 26.03 1.51
N PRO A 165 -5.53 26.13 0.63
CA PRO A 165 -5.57 25.46 -0.67
C PRO A 165 -4.32 25.65 -1.53
N GLU A 166 -3.90 26.89 -1.75
CA GLU A 166 -2.74 27.22 -2.59
C GLU A 166 -1.46 26.53 -2.09
N LYS A 167 -1.26 26.53 -0.77
CA LYS A 167 -0.08 25.92 -0.14
C LYS A 167 -0.15 24.40 -0.13
N GLY A 168 -1.36 23.84 0.03
CA GLY A 168 -1.62 22.41 -0.04
C GLY A 168 -1.36 21.87 -1.45
N GLU A 169 -1.91 22.52 -2.47
CA GLU A 169 -1.72 22.17 -3.89
C GLU A 169 -0.24 22.32 -4.32
N GLY A 170 0.46 23.32 -3.77
CA GLY A 170 1.91 23.50 -3.98
C GLY A 170 2.80 22.48 -3.24
N SER A 171 2.24 21.58 -2.43
CA SER A 171 3.01 20.58 -1.71
C SER A 171 3.60 19.54 -2.66
N LYS A 172 4.86 19.14 -2.43
CA LYS A 172 5.49 18.05 -3.21
C LYS A 172 4.81 16.68 -3.04
N TYR A 173 3.94 16.54 -2.04
CA TYR A 173 3.18 15.30 -1.76
C TYR A 173 1.75 15.33 -2.29
N TYR A 174 1.29 16.49 -2.79
CA TYR A 174 -0.01 16.59 -3.43
C TYR A 174 0.00 15.84 -4.76
N ASP A 175 -1.11 15.15 -5.07
CA ASP A 175 -1.29 14.42 -6.31
C ASP A 175 -0.21 13.35 -6.57
N LYS A 176 0.24 12.67 -5.49
CA LYS A 176 1.29 11.65 -5.55
C LYS A 176 0.80 10.20 -5.58
N ALA A 177 -0.51 9.96 -5.63
CA ALA A 177 -1.06 8.60 -5.55
C ALA A 177 -0.47 7.66 -6.62
N ALA A 178 -0.47 8.08 -7.89
CA ALA A 178 0.09 7.29 -8.99
C ALA A 178 1.61 7.05 -8.85
N GLN A 179 2.37 8.07 -8.44
CA GLN A 179 3.81 7.95 -8.24
C GLN A 179 4.15 7.07 -7.02
N VAL A 180 3.32 7.09 -5.97
CA VAL A 180 3.43 6.18 -4.82
C VAL A 180 3.19 4.76 -5.28
N VAL A 181 2.10 4.48 -6.00
CA VAL A 181 1.81 3.14 -6.54
C VAL A 181 2.97 2.67 -7.41
N SER A 182 3.39 3.44 -8.41
CA SER A 182 4.51 3.09 -9.30
C SER A 182 5.81 2.84 -8.51
N ALA A 183 6.13 3.65 -7.49
CA ALA A 183 7.34 3.46 -6.71
C ALA A 183 7.29 2.20 -5.83
N MET A 184 6.13 1.90 -5.23
CA MET A 184 5.93 0.69 -4.45
C MET A 184 5.94 -0.56 -5.33
N THR A 185 5.23 -0.54 -6.45
CA THR A 185 5.10 -1.70 -7.34
C THR A 185 6.43 -2.04 -8.02
N ASN A 186 7.33 -1.06 -8.13
CA ASN A 186 8.71 -1.23 -8.59
C ASN A 186 9.72 -1.63 -7.49
N HIS A 187 9.29 -1.79 -6.23
CA HIS A 187 10.14 -2.33 -5.17
C HIS A 187 10.64 -3.72 -5.56
N ARG A 188 11.96 -3.95 -5.47
CA ARG A 188 12.62 -5.19 -5.89
C ARG A 188 12.95 -6.09 -4.72
N PHE A 189 12.55 -7.34 -4.84
CA PHE A 189 12.95 -8.41 -3.93
C PHE A 189 14.33 -8.95 -4.33
N PRO A 190 14.99 -9.76 -3.47
CA PRO A 190 16.33 -10.29 -3.76
C PRO A 190 16.44 -11.05 -5.09
N ALA A 191 15.37 -11.73 -5.52
CA ALA A 191 15.30 -12.45 -6.79
C ALA A 191 15.09 -11.56 -8.03
N GLY A 192 14.94 -10.23 -7.85
CA GLY A 192 14.72 -9.27 -8.93
C GLY A 192 13.26 -8.99 -9.26
N ILE A 193 12.35 -9.91 -8.94
CA ILE A 193 10.89 -9.70 -9.05
C ILE A 193 10.48 -8.42 -8.31
N ASN A 194 9.50 -7.71 -8.86
CA ASN A 194 8.93 -6.54 -8.20
C ASN A 194 7.60 -6.85 -7.49
N LEU A 195 7.17 -5.92 -6.63
CA LEU A 195 5.88 -6.04 -5.95
C LEU A 195 4.70 -6.16 -6.91
N GLY A 196 4.73 -5.49 -8.07
CA GLY A 196 3.71 -5.66 -9.11
C GLY A 196 3.59 -7.12 -9.58
N GLY A 197 4.73 -7.75 -9.89
CA GLY A 197 4.82 -9.16 -10.25
C GLY A 197 4.39 -10.08 -9.10
N ALA A 198 4.84 -9.83 -7.87
CA ALA A 198 4.45 -10.61 -6.70
C ALA A 198 2.93 -10.55 -6.43
N LEU A 199 2.30 -9.38 -6.60
CA LEU A 199 0.85 -9.22 -6.53
C LEU A 199 0.15 -10.03 -7.62
N LEU A 200 0.63 -9.93 -8.86
CA LEU A 200 0.05 -10.67 -9.98
C LEU A 200 0.12 -12.18 -9.73
N LEU A 201 1.27 -12.70 -9.30
CA LEU A 201 1.43 -14.12 -8.93
C LEU A 201 0.53 -14.54 -7.78
N TYR A 202 0.46 -13.71 -6.73
CA TYR A 202 -0.38 -14.00 -5.56
C TYR A 202 -1.85 -14.20 -5.93
N PHE A 203 -2.38 -13.42 -6.88
CA PHE A 203 -3.79 -13.51 -7.29
C PHE A 203 -4.03 -14.42 -8.51
N ASP A 204 -3.00 -14.71 -9.31
CA ASP A 204 -3.07 -15.70 -10.39
C ASP A 204 -3.14 -17.13 -9.84
N GLN A 205 -2.31 -17.44 -8.82
CA GLN A 205 -2.24 -18.76 -8.18
C GLN A 205 -3.45 -19.12 -7.30
N ARG A 206 -4.30 -18.14 -6.95
CA ARG A 206 -5.53 -18.42 -6.20
C ARG A 206 -6.56 -19.04 -7.16
N GLU A 207 -6.65 -20.37 -7.08
CA GLU A 207 -7.60 -21.24 -7.80
C GLU A 207 -9.01 -20.64 -7.73
N SER A 208 -9.60 -20.42 -8.92
CA SER A 208 -11.01 -20.04 -9.14
C SER A 208 -11.60 -19.21 -8.00
N SER A 209 -11.25 -17.92 -7.99
CA SER A 209 -11.99 -16.83 -7.36
C SER A 209 -13.49 -17.14 -7.45
N GLY A 210 -14.13 -17.39 -6.30
CA GLY A 210 -15.54 -17.75 -6.23
C GLY A 210 -16.41 -16.69 -6.88
N GLU A 211 -17.68 -17.00 -7.14
CA GLU A 211 -18.62 -15.99 -7.62
C GLU A 211 -18.66 -14.80 -6.65
N GLY A 212 -18.22 -13.62 -7.11
CA GLY A 212 -18.13 -12.39 -6.30
C GLY A 212 -16.71 -11.96 -5.89
N ASP A 213 -15.70 -12.77 -6.13
CA ASP A 213 -14.30 -12.41 -5.88
C ASP A 213 -13.79 -11.42 -6.92
N THR A 214 -13.22 -10.31 -6.48
CA THR A 214 -12.72 -9.28 -7.39
C THR A 214 -11.62 -8.45 -6.74
N VAL A 215 -10.51 -8.24 -7.45
CA VAL A 215 -9.50 -7.28 -7.01
C VAL A 215 -10.03 -5.88 -7.23
N LEU A 216 -10.05 -5.02 -6.23
CA LEU A 216 -10.50 -3.64 -6.40
C LEU A 216 -9.35 -2.72 -6.84
N GLY A 217 -8.14 -2.94 -6.30
CA GLY A 217 -6.92 -2.17 -6.60
C GLY A 217 -6.44 -1.32 -5.42
N TRP A 218 -5.59 -0.33 -5.71
CA TRP A 218 -4.93 0.51 -4.69
C TRP A 218 -5.75 1.72 -4.23
N THR A 219 -5.80 1.95 -2.93
CA THR A 219 -6.25 3.20 -2.31
C THR A 219 -5.08 3.81 -1.54
N ILE A 220 -4.78 5.09 -1.78
CA ILE A 220 -3.62 5.78 -1.18
C ILE A 220 -4.09 6.88 -0.23
N ASP A 221 -3.65 6.82 1.03
CA ASP A 221 -3.89 7.85 2.04
C ASP A 221 -2.55 8.48 2.45
N HIS A 222 -2.42 9.80 2.26
CA HIS A 222 -1.26 10.52 2.80
C HIS A 222 -1.40 10.65 4.32
N ASP A 223 -0.42 10.17 5.07
CA ASP A 223 -0.48 10.15 6.53
C ASP A 223 0.12 11.42 7.15
N ARG A 224 1.42 11.63 6.97
CA ARG A 224 2.17 12.82 7.40
C ARG A 224 3.51 12.88 6.69
N ASP A 225 4.04 14.08 6.49
CA ASP A 225 5.37 14.30 5.91
C ASP A 225 5.56 13.47 4.61
N ASN A 226 6.57 12.60 4.57
CA ASN A 226 6.89 11.69 3.48
C ASN A 226 6.17 10.33 3.54
N LEU A 227 5.30 10.10 4.54
CA LEU A 227 4.66 8.80 4.77
C LEU A 227 3.29 8.71 4.11
N PHE A 228 3.10 7.62 3.38
CA PHE A 228 1.84 7.22 2.76
C PHE A 228 1.42 5.86 3.31
N ARG A 229 0.12 5.70 3.53
CA ARG A 229 -0.50 4.39 3.72
C ARG A 229 -1.13 3.98 2.40
N ALA A 230 -0.85 2.77 1.98
CA ALA A 230 -1.38 2.22 0.75
C ALA A 230 -2.12 0.92 1.04
N TYR A 231 -3.32 0.79 0.49
CA TYR A 231 -4.20 -0.33 0.72
C TYR A 231 -4.50 -0.99 -0.61
N PHE A 232 -4.02 -2.22 -0.81
CA PHE A 232 -4.42 -3.03 -1.95
C PHE A 232 -5.67 -3.82 -1.58
N GLN A 233 -6.82 -3.50 -2.18
CA GLN A 233 -8.12 -4.01 -1.77
C GLN A 233 -8.65 -5.08 -2.74
N TRP A 234 -9.36 -6.09 -2.22
CA TRP A 234 -10.11 -7.07 -3.01
C TRP A 234 -11.32 -7.59 -2.22
N THR A 235 -12.26 -8.22 -2.92
CA THR A 235 -13.36 -8.98 -2.34
C THR A 235 -13.05 -10.46 -2.45
N GLU A 236 -13.24 -11.20 -1.36
CA GLU A 236 -13.06 -12.65 -1.27
C GLU A 236 -14.22 -13.25 -0.47
N GLY A 237 -14.98 -14.18 -1.07
CA GLY A 237 -16.16 -14.78 -0.44
C GLY A 237 -17.28 -13.78 -0.13
N GLY A 238 -17.36 -12.67 -0.87
CA GLY A 238 -18.28 -11.56 -0.60
C GLY A 238 -17.83 -10.61 0.52
N GLU A 239 -16.70 -10.88 1.18
CA GLU A 239 -16.11 -10.00 2.19
C GLU A 239 -14.99 -9.16 1.59
N GLN A 240 -14.99 -7.86 1.89
CA GLN A 240 -13.93 -6.95 1.47
C GLN A 240 -12.71 -7.11 2.39
N THR A 241 -11.53 -7.19 1.81
CA THR A 241 -10.25 -7.37 2.50
C THR A 241 -9.16 -6.52 1.83
N TYR A 242 -8.05 -6.32 2.53
CA TYR A 242 -6.96 -5.49 2.04
C TYR A 242 -5.60 -5.88 2.61
N ALA A 243 -4.57 -5.57 1.84
CA ALA A 243 -3.18 -5.55 2.28
C ALA A 243 -2.76 -4.10 2.54
N GLU A 244 -2.30 -3.80 3.76
CA GLU A 244 -1.84 -2.47 4.16
C GLU A 244 -0.31 -2.40 4.11
N PHE A 245 0.16 -1.38 3.40
CA PHE A 245 1.57 -1.04 3.30
C PHE A 245 1.79 0.39 3.80
N GLU A 246 2.93 0.60 4.46
CA GLU A 246 3.45 1.92 4.75
C GLU A 246 4.61 2.20 3.80
N PHE A 247 4.57 3.37 3.16
CA PHE A 247 5.57 3.79 2.19
C PHE A 247 6.17 5.15 2.57
N ASP A 248 7.49 5.18 2.77
CA ASP A 248 8.27 6.40 2.89
C ASP A 248 8.68 6.86 1.49
N PHE A 249 8.02 7.91 0.98
CA PHE A 249 8.19 8.40 -0.38
C PHE A 249 9.59 8.92 -0.67
N ASP A 250 10.20 9.62 0.29
CA ASP A 250 11.51 10.24 0.12
C ASP A 250 12.63 9.17 0.17
N LYS A 251 12.51 8.18 1.05
CA LYS A 251 13.48 7.07 1.16
C LYS A 251 13.21 5.91 0.20
N ARG A 252 12.03 5.89 -0.43
CA ARG A 252 11.50 4.76 -1.20
C ARG A 252 11.51 3.45 -0.41
N ALA A 253 11.16 3.53 0.88
CA ALA A 253 11.12 2.38 1.77
C ALA A 253 9.69 1.88 1.92
N LEU A 254 9.50 0.58 1.71
CA LEU A 254 8.21 -0.10 1.81
C LEU A 254 8.19 -1.02 3.03
N ARG A 255 7.08 -1.04 3.75
CA ARG A 255 6.87 -1.91 4.91
C ARG A 255 5.47 -2.50 4.89
N ALA A 256 5.37 -3.83 5.02
CA ALA A 256 4.09 -4.48 5.29
C ALA A 256 3.59 -4.16 6.70
N VAL A 257 2.31 -3.81 6.81
CA VAL A 257 1.68 -3.45 8.10
C VAL A 257 0.83 -4.59 8.64
N ASN A 258 0.09 -5.29 7.79
CA ASN A 258 -0.78 -6.39 8.18
C ASN A 258 -0.34 -7.75 7.59
N LEU A 259 -1.01 -8.83 8.02
CA LEU A 259 -0.68 -10.19 7.60
C LEU A 259 -0.84 -10.39 6.09
N GLN A 260 -1.88 -9.81 5.49
CA GLN A 260 -2.14 -9.85 4.06
C GLN A 260 -0.99 -9.24 3.25
N ALA A 261 -0.51 -8.06 3.66
CA ALA A 261 0.66 -7.43 3.03
C ALA A 261 1.93 -8.28 3.19
N ALA A 262 2.14 -8.88 4.37
CA ALA A 262 3.28 -9.78 4.60
C ALA A 262 3.21 -11.03 3.72
N GLN A 263 2.03 -11.61 3.50
CA GLN A 263 1.83 -12.76 2.61
C GLN A 263 2.17 -12.42 1.16
N ILE A 264 1.78 -11.24 0.67
CA ILE A 264 2.13 -10.77 -0.67
C ILE A 264 3.64 -10.53 -0.79
N MET A 265 4.27 -9.89 0.21
CA MET A 265 5.72 -9.69 0.20
C MET A 265 6.47 -11.03 0.19
N ARG A 266 5.96 -12.02 0.93
CA ARG A 266 6.53 -13.37 0.95
C ARG A 266 6.58 -14.03 -0.43
N VAL A 267 5.58 -13.82 -1.29
CA VAL A 267 5.63 -14.30 -2.69
C VAL A 267 6.84 -13.76 -3.44
N GLY A 268 7.19 -12.49 -3.21
CA GLY A 268 8.40 -11.89 -3.80
C GLY A 268 9.70 -12.35 -3.14
N GLU A 269 9.71 -12.54 -1.82
CA GLU A 269 10.88 -12.98 -1.04
C GLU A 269 11.24 -14.45 -1.31
N GLU A 270 10.24 -15.31 -1.49
CA GLU A 270 10.40 -16.75 -1.78
C GLU A 270 10.57 -17.04 -3.27
N PHE A 271 10.49 -16.03 -4.14
CA PHE A 271 10.65 -16.21 -5.59
C PHE A 271 12.07 -16.68 -5.92
N GLU A 272 12.19 -17.66 -6.81
CA GLU A 272 13.49 -18.19 -7.20
C GLU A 272 14.29 -17.15 -8.01
N PRO A 273 15.59 -16.94 -7.71
CA PRO A 273 16.43 -16.05 -8.50
C PRO A 273 16.50 -16.49 -9.95
N THR A 274 15.97 -15.69 -10.86
CA THR A 274 15.93 -15.99 -12.30
C THR A 274 15.93 -14.70 -13.13
N ASP A 275 16.32 -14.82 -14.39
CA ASP A 275 16.24 -13.71 -15.33
C ASP A 275 14.81 -13.53 -15.83
N ARG A 276 14.32 -12.30 -15.75
CA ARG A 276 12.99 -11.92 -16.24
C ARG A 276 12.88 -12.18 -17.74
N VAL A 277 11.82 -12.85 -18.17
CA VAL A 277 11.52 -12.98 -19.61
C VAL A 277 11.09 -11.63 -20.18
N SER A 278 11.50 -11.33 -21.42
CA SER A 278 11.08 -10.10 -22.11
C SER A 278 10.00 -10.41 -23.15
N ILE A 279 8.84 -9.78 -23.00
CA ILE A 279 7.75 -9.81 -23.99
C ILE A 279 7.84 -8.64 -24.96
N MET A 280 8.71 -7.66 -24.70
CA MET A 280 8.93 -6.55 -25.61
C MET A 280 9.39 -7.04 -27.00
N PRO A 281 8.78 -6.55 -28.10
CA PRO A 281 9.27 -6.86 -29.44
C PRO A 281 10.72 -6.39 -29.60
N GLY A 282 11.62 -7.24 -30.11
CA GLY A 282 13.01 -6.85 -30.37
C GLY A 282 13.17 -5.71 -31.39
N THR A 283 12.10 -5.38 -32.12
CA THR A 283 12.03 -4.23 -33.03
C THR A 283 11.42 -2.98 -32.39
N TYR A 284 11.22 -2.96 -31.07
CA TYR A 284 10.67 -1.83 -30.33
C TYR A 284 11.66 -1.38 -29.27
N ASP A 285 12.03 -0.10 -29.26
CA ASP A 285 12.90 0.51 -28.26
C ASP A 285 12.13 1.59 -27.48
N PRO A 286 11.68 1.31 -26.24
CA PRO A 286 10.95 2.27 -25.41
C PRO A 286 11.82 3.46 -24.98
N LYS A 287 13.16 3.37 -25.07
CA LYS A 287 14.08 4.42 -24.66
C LYS A 287 14.22 5.54 -25.70
N GLN A 288 13.68 5.35 -26.91
CA GLN A 288 13.68 6.40 -27.93
C GLN A 288 12.80 7.57 -27.51
N ARG A 289 13.39 8.78 -27.46
CA ARG A 289 12.68 10.02 -27.10
C ARG A 289 11.56 10.38 -28.08
N VAL A 290 11.75 10.06 -29.35
CA VAL A 290 10.79 10.37 -30.40
C VAL A 290 9.94 9.12 -30.67
N ALA A 291 8.64 9.21 -30.42
CA ALA A 291 7.72 8.09 -30.55
C ALA A 291 7.78 7.41 -31.93
N SER A 292 7.95 8.18 -33.01
CA SER A 292 8.07 7.64 -34.38
C SER A 292 9.38 6.87 -34.66
N ASN A 293 10.38 6.97 -33.78
CA ASN A 293 11.63 6.24 -33.86
C ASN A 293 11.66 4.99 -32.97
N ARG A 294 10.63 4.74 -32.16
CA ARG A 294 10.59 3.56 -31.27
C ARG A 294 10.55 2.24 -32.03
N TRP A 295 9.89 2.21 -33.20
CA TRP A 295 9.96 1.07 -34.10
C TRP A 295 11.28 1.08 -34.89
N LEU A 296 11.98 -0.06 -34.89
CA LEU A 296 13.31 -0.24 -35.48
C LEU A 296 13.27 -1.12 -36.75
N GLY A 297 14.28 -0.96 -37.59
CA GLY A 297 14.50 -1.82 -38.76
C GLY A 297 13.28 -1.90 -39.70
N PRO A 298 12.95 -3.09 -40.23
CA PRO A 298 11.80 -3.28 -41.11
C PRO A 298 10.45 -2.92 -40.47
N ALA A 299 10.32 -3.07 -39.14
CA ALA A 299 9.09 -2.75 -38.42
C ALA A 299 8.77 -1.24 -38.51
N ARG A 300 9.79 -0.38 -38.48
CA ARG A 300 9.62 1.07 -38.69
C ARG A 300 8.91 1.37 -40.00
N THR A 301 9.40 0.77 -41.09
CA THR A 301 8.83 0.95 -42.42
C THR A 301 7.42 0.40 -42.51
N GLN A 302 7.16 -0.77 -41.91
CA GLN A 302 5.80 -1.35 -41.87
C GLN A 302 4.82 -0.49 -41.08
N CYS A 303 5.20 -0.04 -39.88
CA CYS A 303 4.40 0.84 -39.05
C CYS A 303 4.22 2.25 -39.64
N GLY A 304 5.05 2.66 -40.59
CA GLY A 304 4.84 3.85 -41.41
C GLY A 304 3.75 3.71 -42.47
N GLN A 305 3.36 2.49 -42.84
CA GLN A 305 2.33 2.26 -43.86
C GLN A 305 0.93 2.58 -43.31
N PRO A 306 0.07 3.29 -44.06
CA PRO A 306 -1.26 3.67 -43.59
C PRO A 306 -2.10 2.49 -43.07
N ARG A 307 -1.99 1.31 -43.69
CA ARG A 307 -2.72 0.09 -43.29
C ARG A 307 -2.34 -0.48 -41.92
N HIS A 308 -1.13 -0.20 -41.43
CA HIS A 308 -0.56 -0.77 -40.18
C HIS A 308 -0.32 0.28 -39.11
N ARG A 309 -0.31 1.57 -39.49
CA ARG A 309 0.05 2.70 -38.65
C ARG A 309 -0.69 2.72 -37.32
N ASP A 310 -2.01 2.59 -37.38
CA ASP A 310 -2.84 2.71 -36.18
C ASP A 310 -2.70 1.47 -35.28
N GLY A 311 -2.60 0.27 -35.85
CA GLY A 311 -2.30 -0.95 -35.08
C GLY A 311 -0.95 -0.88 -34.37
N CYS A 312 0.09 -0.37 -35.05
CA CYS A 312 1.39 -0.13 -34.42
C CYS A 312 1.34 0.98 -33.37
N LYS A 313 0.53 2.02 -33.56
CA LYS A 313 0.32 3.09 -32.57
C LYS A 313 -0.34 2.52 -31.32
N ALA A 314 -1.38 1.70 -31.47
CA ALA A 314 -2.09 1.10 -30.36
C ALA A 314 -1.20 0.13 -29.56
N LEU A 315 -0.41 -0.70 -30.26
CA LEU A 315 0.58 -1.54 -29.61
C LEU A 315 1.63 -0.71 -28.87
N ALA A 316 2.16 0.37 -29.48
CA ALA A 316 3.12 1.24 -28.81
C ALA A 316 2.54 1.90 -27.54
N THR A 317 1.28 2.37 -27.57
CA THR A 317 0.59 2.94 -26.40
C THR A 317 0.55 1.94 -25.24
N LEU A 318 0.29 0.66 -25.51
CA LEU A 318 0.34 -0.39 -24.48
C LEU A 318 1.78 -0.64 -23.99
N LEU A 319 2.73 -0.81 -24.91
CA LEU A 319 4.13 -1.11 -24.58
C LEU A 319 4.83 0.02 -23.80
N ASP A 320 4.34 1.26 -23.91
CA ASP A 320 4.83 2.39 -23.14
C ASP A 320 4.44 2.33 -21.66
N GLN A 321 3.47 1.49 -21.28
CA GLN A 321 3.13 1.24 -19.88
C GLN A 321 4.15 0.28 -19.24
N SER A 322 5.38 0.76 -19.04
CA SER A 322 6.50 -0.09 -18.61
C SER A 322 6.26 -0.88 -17.32
N ASP A 323 5.60 -0.28 -16.32
CA ASP A 323 5.26 -0.96 -15.06
C ASP A 323 4.29 -2.12 -15.29
N LEU A 324 3.32 -1.95 -16.21
CA LEU A 324 2.37 -2.99 -16.61
C LEU A 324 3.08 -4.14 -17.32
N ILE A 325 3.87 -3.81 -18.35
CA ILE A 325 4.60 -4.79 -19.16
C ILE A 325 5.55 -5.60 -18.28
N GLU A 326 6.31 -4.93 -17.43
CA GLU A 326 7.24 -5.61 -16.54
C GLU A 326 6.54 -6.53 -15.53
N THR A 327 5.39 -6.10 -14.99
CA THR A 327 4.60 -6.94 -14.08
C THR A 327 4.15 -8.24 -14.76
N LEU A 328 3.71 -8.16 -16.02
CA LEU A 328 3.34 -9.33 -16.84
C LEU A 328 4.55 -10.21 -17.16
N GLU A 329 5.70 -9.60 -17.45
CA GLU A 329 6.95 -10.31 -17.70
C GLU A 329 7.35 -11.19 -16.50
N TRP A 330 7.17 -10.71 -15.28
CA TRP A 330 7.42 -11.52 -14.08
C TRP A 330 6.43 -12.68 -13.92
N MET A 331 5.15 -12.47 -14.22
CA MET A 331 4.17 -13.55 -14.20
C MET A 331 4.50 -14.64 -15.23
N LEU A 332 4.83 -14.25 -16.46
CA LEU A 332 5.24 -15.18 -17.51
C LEU A 332 6.57 -15.88 -17.18
N THR A 333 7.47 -15.22 -16.46
CA THR A 333 8.71 -15.83 -15.94
C THR A 333 8.39 -16.96 -14.97
N ALA A 334 7.39 -16.79 -14.10
CA ALA A 334 6.99 -17.84 -13.15
C ALA A 334 6.23 -19.00 -13.79
N GLN A 335 5.58 -18.76 -14.93
CA GLN A 335 4.87 -19.79 -15.70
C GLN A 335 5.79 -20.56 -16.65
N ALA A 336 6.92 -19.97 -17.07
CA ALA A 336 7.87 -20.63 -17.93
C ALA A 336 8.76 -21.59 -17.13
N ASP A 337 8.93 -22.82 -17.60
CA ASP A 337 9.90 -23.77 -17.04
C ASP A 337 11.34 -23.21 -17.04
N THR A 338 11.70 -22.47 -18.10
CA THR A 338 13.01 -21.82 -18.28
C THR A 338 12.90 -20.57 -19.15
N ALA A 339 13.85 -19.64 -19.04
CA ALA A 339 13.96 -18.51 -19.95
C ALA A 339 14.16 -18.95 -21.42
N GLU A 340 14.87 -20.06 -21.65
CA GLU A 340 15.10 -20.64 -22.99
C GLU A 340 13.80 -21.13 -23.64
N ALA A 341 12.87 -21.70 -22.86
CA ALA A 341 11.55 -22.07 -23.34
C ALA A 341 10.78 -20.84 -23.89
N PHE A 342 10.92 -19.70 -23.22
CA PHE A 342 10.29 -18.45 -23.65
C PHE A 342 10.90 -17.91 -24.95
N GLU A 343 12.23 -17.93 -25.08
CA GLU A 343 12.91 -17.54 -26.33
C GLU A 343 12.53 -18.46 -27.49
N THR A 344 12.49 -19.77 -27.26
CA THR A 344 12.03 -20.77 -28.25
C THR A 344 10.60 -20.49 -28.69
N CYS A 345 9.71 -20.16 -27.75
CA CYS A 345 8.33 -19.79 -28.04
C CYS A 345 8.24 -18.55 -28.96
N LYS A 346 9.11 -17.55 -28.77
CA LYS A 346 9.19 -16.36 -29.64
C LYS A 346 9.75 -16.70 -31.03
N GLU A 347 10.81 -17.50 -31.10
CA GLU A 347 11.44 -17.92 -32.36
C GLU A 347 10.48 -18.73 -33.24
N GLU A 348 9.73 -19.65 -32.64
CA GLU A 348 8.68 -20.43 -33.30
C GLU A 348 7.39 -19.62 -33.58
N ARG A 349 7.39 -18.33 -33.21
CA ARG A 349 6.23 -17.41 -33.31
C ARG A 349 5.00 -17.86 -32.53
N LYS A 350 5.17 -18.75 -31.56
CA LYS A 350 4.11 -19.15 -30.62
C LYS A 350 3.85 -18.10 -29.54
N CYS A 351 4.86 -17.28 -29.22
CA CYS A 351 4.76 -16.13 -28.35
C CYS A 351 4.84 -14.83 -29.17
N ARG A 352 3.74 -14.08 -29.28
CA ARG A 352 3.67 -12.91 -30.17
C ARG A 352 2.59 -11.90 -29.78
N TRP A 353 2.84 -10.64 -30.14
CA TRP A 353 1.84 -9.57 -30.11
C TRP A 353 0.96 -9.59 -31.37
N MET A 354 -0.35 -9.43 -31.19
CA MET A 354 -1.34 -9.40 -32.25
C MET A 354 -2.32 -8.23 -32.05
N PRO A 355 -2.18 -7.13 -32.82
CA PRO A 355 -3.18 -6.07 -32.86
C PRO A 355 -4.36 -6.48 -33.75
N GLU A 356 -5.58 -6.29 -33.25
CA GLU A 356 -6.83 -6.57 -33.94
C GLU A 356 -7.75 -5.34 -33.90
N VAL A 357 -8.37 -5.00 -35.04
CA VAL A 357 -9.33 -3.89 -35.09
C VAL A 357 -10.63 -4.31 -34.41
N ARG A 358 -11.09 -3.55 -33.42
CA ARG A 358 -12.38 -3.77 -32.74
C ARG A 358 -13.46 -2.79 -33.18
N GLY A 359 -13.07 -1.56 -33.49
CA GLY A 359 -13.97 -0.50 -33.89
C GLY A 359 -13.20 0.72 -34.35
N GLU A 360 -13.91 1.81 -34.62
CA GLU A 360 -13.28 3.05 -35.08
C GLU A 360 -12.36 3.63 -34.00
N GLY A 361 -11.05 3.60 -34.24
CA GLY A 361 -10.04 4.09 -33.31
C GLY A 361 -9.79 3.19 -32.07
N VAL A 362 -10.37 1.99 -32.04
CA VAL A 362 -10.21 1.03 -30.93
C VAL A 362 -9.59 -0.27 -31.45
N TYR A 363 -8.48 -0.66 -30.82
CA TYR A 363 -7.69 -1.83 -31.19
C TYR A 363 -7.58 -2.77 -29.99
N ARG A 364 -7.86 -4.06 -30.20
CA ARG A 364 -7.52 -5.10 -29.23
C ARG A 364 -6.09 -5.56 -29.45
N ILE A 365 -5.23 -5.30 -28.48
CA ILE A 365 -3.85 -5.76 -28.48
C ILE A 365 -3.79 -7.04 -27.66
N LYS A 366 -3.43 -8.16 -28.30
CA LYS A 366 -3.28 -9.47 -27.66
C LYS A 366 -1.80 -9.83 -27.54
N TYR A 367 -1.42 -10.41 -26.42
CA TYR A 367 -0.22 -11.23 -26.29
C TYR A 367 -0.64 -12.69 -26.26
N VAL A 368 -0.32 -13.43 -27.32
CA VAL A 368 -0.55 -14.86 -27.43
C VAL A 368 0.72 -15.58 -27.05
N TYR A 369 0.65 -16.59 -26.19
CA TYR A 369 1.79 -17.39 -25.76
C TYR A 369 1.41 -18.86 -25.59
N ASN A 370 2.37 -19.75 -25.83
CA ASN A 370 2.22 -21.18 -25.65
C ASN A 370 3.53 -21.72 -25.06
N LEU A 371 3.57 -21.80 -23.72
CA LEU A 371 4.74 -22.24 -22.96
C LEU A 371 4.65 -23.74 -22.62
N ASP A 372 3.45 -24.25 -22.32
CA ASP A 372 3.25 -25.64 -21.86
C ASP A 372 2.41 -26.48 -22.83
N GLY A 373 2.49 -26.18 -24.13
CA GLY A 373 1.67 -26.82 -25.16
C GLY A 373 0.25 -26.25 -25.29
N ASN A 374 -0.21 -25.45 -24.32
CA ASN A 374 -1.52 -24.78 -24.33
C ASN A 374 -1.39 -23.32 -24.77
N GLU A 375 -2.13 -22.92 -25.80
CA GLU A 375 -2.21 -21.51 -26.22
C GLU A 375 -3.05 -20.72 -25.22
N GLN A 376 -2.45 -19.67 -24.67
CA GLN A 376 -3.08 -18.70 -23.78
C GLN A 376 -3.02 -17.30 -24.40
N THR A 377 -3.88 -16.40 -23.93
CA THR A 377 -3.96 -15.03 -24.45
C THR A 377 -4.24 -14.05 -23.33
N ILE A 378 -3.52 -12.93 -23.34
CA ILE A 378 -3.75 -11.75 -22.51
C ILE A 378 -4.05 -10.58 -23.45
N ALA A 379 -5.02 -9.73 -23.16
CA ALA A 379 -5.56 -8.76 -24.09
C ALA A 379 -5.99 -7.42 -23.46
N TRP A 380 -5.75 -6.34 -24.19
CA TRP A 380 -6.17 -4.98 -23.84
C TRP A 380 -6.88 -4.34 -25.02
N ASP A 381 -7.92 -3.55 -24.76
CA ASP A 381 -8.54 -2.67 -25.72
C ASP A 381 -7.92 -1.26 -25.58
N VAL A 382 -7.28 -0.79 -26.65
CA VAL A 382 -6.59 0.50 -26.70
C VAL A 382 -7.42 1.47 -27.54
N ASN A 383 -7.85 2.56 -26.92
CA ASN A 383 -8.58 3.64 -27.59
C ASN A 383 -7.64 4.78 -27.98
N LEU A 384 -7.28 4.83 -29.26
CA LEU A 384 -6.32 5.81 -29.79
C LEU A 384 -6.83 7.27 -29.78
N ARG A 385 -8.14 7.48 -29.63
CA ARG A 385 -8.73 8.83 -29.57
C ARG A 385 -8.62 9.42 -28.17
N LYS A 386 -8.72 8.57 -27.15
CA LYS A 386 -8.68 8.95 -25.74
C LYS A 386 -7.34 8.68 -25.08
N ASP A 387 -6.46 7.92 -25.74
CA ASP A 387 -5.20 7.41 -25.18
C ASP A 387 -5.45 6.55 -23.92
N GLU A 388 -6.56 5.80 -23.93
CA GLU A 388 -6.98 4.90 -22.85
C GLU A 388 -6.62 3.45 -23.19
N VAL A 389 -6.21 2.70 -22.17
CA VAL A 389 -5.90 1.26 -22.26
C VAL A 389 -6.76 0.53 -21.25
N ASP A 390 -7.68 -0.29 -21.72
CA ASP A 390 -8.63 -1.04 -20.89
C ASP A 390 -8.32 -2.54 -20.96
N ALA A 391 -8.23 -3.21 -19.82
CA ALA A 391 -8.02 -4.65 -19.78
C ALA A 391 -9.25 -5.45 -20.27
N ALA A 392 -9.02 -6.40 -21.17
CA ALA A 392 -10.09 -7.19 -21.80
C ALA A 392 -10.31 -8.58 -21.18
N ASP A 393 -9.41 -9.06 -20.33
CA ASP A 393 -9.52 -10.33 -19.59
C ASP A 393 -9.05 -10.21 -18.13
N ARG A 394 -9.21 -11.29 -17.35
CA ARG A 394 -8.91 -11.33 -15.92
C ARG A 394 -7.46 -10.97 -15.61
N VAL A 395 -6.49 -11.54 -16.33
CA VAL A 395 -5.06 -11.33 -16.07
C VAL A 395 -4.66 -9.89 -16.44
N SER A 396 -5.21 -9.38 -17.54
CA SER A 396 -5.06 -7.99 -17.96
C SER A 396 -5.62 -7.03 -16.91
N GLN A 397 -6.79 -7.35 -16.32
CA GLN A 397 -7.43 -6.51 -15.30
C GLN A 397 -6.61 -6.53 -14.01
N LEU A 398 -6.13 -7.70 -13.62
CA LEU A 398 -5.29 -7.86 -12.43
C LEU A 398 -3.97 -7.09 -12.58
N SER A 399 -3.28 -7.24 -13.71
CA SER A 399 -2.04 -6.52 -13.98
C SER A 399 -2.23 -4.99 -13.98
N GLN A 400 -3.32 -4.49 -14.58
CA GLN A 400 -3.65 -3.06 -14.52
C GLN A 400 -3.93 -2.57 -13.10
N ARG A 401 -4.71 -3.33 -12.32
CA ARG A 401 -5.03 -2.99 -10.92
C ARG A 401 -3.81 -3.08 -10.01
N ALA A 402 -2.87 -3.97 -10.30
CA ALA A 402 -1.63 -4.13 -9.56
C ALA A 402 -0.73 -2.90 -9.67
N VAL A 403 -0.79 -2.12 -10.76
CA VAL A 403 0.14 -1.01 -11.03
C VAL A 403 -0.49 0.38 -11.07
N ASN A 404 -1.82 0.50 -10.92
CA ASN A 404 -2.52 1.78 -10.95
C ASN A 404 -3.37 2.03 -9.69
N PRO A 405 -3.45 3.29 -9.20
CA PRO A 405 -4.39 3.67 -8.17
C PRO A 405 -5.85 3.56 -8.64
N ARG A 406 -6.76 3.35 -7.69
CA ARG A 406 -8.20 3.51 -7.90
C ARG A 406 -8.53 5.00 -7.83
N GLY A 407 -9.01 5.56 -8.95
CA GLY A 407 -9.70 6.86 -9.03
C GLY A 407 -8.93 8.04 -8.48
#